data_AF-A0A3P6F070-F1
#
_entry.id   AF-A0A3P6F070-F1
#
_cell.length_a   1.000
_cell.length_b   1.000
_cell.length_c   1.000
_cell.angle_alpha   90.00
_cell.angle_beta   90.00
_cell.angle_gamma   90.00
#
_symmetry.space_group_name_H-M   'P 1'
#
loop_
_entity.id
_entity.type
_entity.pdbx_description
1 polymer ?
#
loop_
_entity_poly.entity_id
_entity_poly.type
_entity_poly.pdbx_seq_one_letter_code
_entity_poly.pdbx_strand_id
1 'polypeptide(L)'
;MAMKPHGKSIVSSDYDEKVVFFNDLSLGHHEAQLQFRLIHFWEAWNPQKKTLIGMEMLLIDEKGTVIQGFVSPRRIEKYLPDMM
;
A
#
# COMPACT_ATOMS: atom_id res chain seq x y z
N MET A 1 11.85 23.78 -50.48
CA MET A 1 12.20 22.48 -49.85
C MET A 1 11.68 22.51 -48.43
N ALA A 2 10.57 21.84 -48.14
CA ALA A 2 9.92 21.85 -46.83
C ALA A 2 10.61 20.87 -45.87
N MET A 3 11.02 21.33 -44.70
CA MET A 3 11.55 20.47 -43.64
C MET A 3 10.38 19.92 -42.81
N LYS A 4 10.23 18.60 -42.78
CA LYS A 4 9.24 17.88 -41.98
C LYS A 4 9.53 18.09 -40.48
N PRO A 5 8.53 18.33 -39.62
CA PRO A 5 8.75 18.35 -38.18
C PRO A 5 9.01 16.91 -37.72
N HIS A 6 10.20 16.68 -37.15
CA HIS A 6 10.57 15.42 -36.52
C HIS A 6 9.76 15.30 -35.23
N GLY A 7 8.65 14.57 -35.30
CA GLY A 7 7.88 14.16 -34.14
C GLY A 7 8.76 13.32 -33.22
N LYS A 8 9.34 13.96 -32.21
CA LYS A 8 9.83 13.23 -31.05
C LYS A 8 8.59 12.75 -30.32
N SER A 9 8.32 11.45 -30.45
CA SER A 9 7.42 10.72 -29.58
C SER A 9 7.76 11.12 -28.14
N ILE A 10 6.84 11.85 -27.52
CA ILE A 10 6.75 11.87 -26.07
C ILE A 10 6.37 10.43 -25.75
N VAL A 11 7.36 9.64 -25.31
CA VAL A 11 7.07 8.42 -24.57
C VAL A 11 6.42 8.92 -23.29
N SER A 12 5.09 9.05 -23.32
CA SER A 12 4.29 8.99 -22.10
C SER A 12 4.63 7.63 -21.51
N SER A 13 5.37 7.61 -20.42
CA SER A 13 5.44 6.40 -19.62
C SER A 13 4.05 6.24 -19.00
N ASP A 14 3.13 5.65 -19.78
CA ASP A 14 1.87 5.08 -19.30
C ASP A 14 2.22 3.88 -18.40
N TYR A 15 2.93 4.13 -17.32
CA TYR A 15 2.73 3.37 -16.10
C TYR A 15 1.50 4.01 -15.47
N ASP A 16 0.34 3.78 -16.10
CA ASP A 16 -0.93 3.91 -15.41
C ASP A 16 -0.93 2.73 -14.43
N GLU A 17 -0.17 2.88 -13.33
CA GLU A 17 -0.07 1.89 -12.26
C GLU A 17 -1.48 1.73 -11.74
N LYS A 18 -2.15 0.68 -12.25
CA LYS A 18 -3.55 0.44 -11.97
C LYS A 18 -3.71 0.25 -10.48
N VAL A 19 -4.25 1.27 -9.82
CA VAL A 19 -4.65 1.21 -8.42
C VAL A 19 -5.64 0.06 -8.29
N VAL A 20 -5.32 -0.90 -7.41
CA VAL A 20 -6.21 -2.00 -7.08
C VAL A 20 -7.02 -1.68 -5.84
N PHE A 21 -8.16 -2.35 -5.69
CA PHE A 21 -8.98 -2.29 -4.47
C PHE A 21 -8.83 -3.59 -3.68
N PHE A 22 -9.25 -3.60 -2.41
CA PHE A 22 -9.03 -4.78 -1.55
C PHE A 22 -9.74 -6.04 -2.08
N ASN A 23 -10.91 -5.89 -2.70
CA ASN A 23 -11.64 -7.02 -3.29
C ASN A 23 -10.99 -7.60 -4.55
N ASP A 24 -10.03 -6.88 -5.16
CA ASP A 24 -9.29 -7.34 -6.33
C ASP A 24 -8.03 -8.13 -5.93
N LEU A 25 -7.69 -8.17 -4.63
CA LEU A 25 -6.51 -8.87 -4.12
C LEU A 25 -6.71 -10.39 -4.12
N SER A 26 -5.69 -11.11 -4.59
CA SER A 26 -5.62 -12.57 -4.54
C SER A 26 -4.58 -13.04 -3.50
N LEU A 27 -4.75 -14.24 -2.96
CA LEU A 27 -3.74 -14.84 -2.09
C LEU A 27 -2.45 -15.14 -2.86
N GLY A 28 -1.30 -14.92 -2.23
CA GLY A 28 0.02 -15.22 -2.78
C GLY A 28 0.90 -13.99 -2.97
N HIS A 29 2.17 -14.21 -3.35
CA HIS A 29 3.13 -13.14 -3.56
C HIS A 29 2.83 -12.40 -4.86
N HIS A 30 2.46 -11.12 -4.74
CA HIS A 30 2.32 -10.21 -5.86
C HIS A 30 2.58 -8.79 -5.34
N GLU A 31 2.94 -7.90 -6.26
CA GLU A 31 3.12 -6.48 -5.98
C GLU A 31 1.96 -5.74 -6.62
N ALA A 32 1.34 -4.84 -5.85
CA ALA A 32 0.21 -4.05 -6.30
C ALA A 32 0.19 -2.71 -5.55
N GLN A 33 -0.28 -1.65 -6.21
CA GLN A 33 -0.48 -0.36 -5.58
C GLN A 33 -1.92 -0.20 -5.11
N LEU A 34 -2.09 0.13 -3.84
CA LEU A 34 -3.37 0.30 -3.17
C LEU A 34 -3.52 1.76 -2.72
N GLN A 35 -4.72 2.31 -2.88
CA GLN A 35 -5.11 3.53 -2.20
C GLN A 35 -6.08 3.18 -1.08
N PHE A 36 -5.73 3.60 0.14
CA PHE A 36 -6.50 3.30 1.33
C PHE A 36 -6.32 4.41 2.36
N ARG A 37 -7.25 4.45 3.30
CA ARG A 37 -7.15 5.25 4.52
C ARG A 37 -6.91 4.32 5.71
N LEU A 38 -5.95 4.68 6.55
CA LEU A 38 -5.78 4.07 7.86
C LEU A 38 -6.92 4.54 8.77
N ILE A 39 -7.74 3.62 9.27
CA ILE A 39 -8.84 3.94 10.22
C ILE A 39 -8.29 3.97 11.65
N HIS A 40 -7.56 2.93 12.01
CA HIS A 40 -7.04 2.75 13.35
C HIS A 40 -5.85 1.80 13.34
N PHE A 41 -4.98 1.89 14.34
CA PHE A 41 -3.90 0.96 14.57
C PHE A 41 -3.63 0.81 16.07
N TRP A 42 -3.12 -0.35 16.46
CA TRP A 42 -2.76 -0.64 17.85
C TRP A 42 -1.62 -1.65 17.92
N GLU A 43 -0.88 -1.59 19.01
CA GLU A 43 0.20 -2.53 19.26
C GLU A 43 -0.37 -3.91 19.55
N ALA A 44 0.09 -4.90 18.80
CA ALA A 44 -0.20 -6.29 19.07
C ALA A 44 0.90 -6.85 19.98
N TRP A 45 0.51 -7.40 21.13
CA TRP A 45 1.42 -7.92 22.14
C TRP A 45 1.21 -9.42 22.38
N ASN A 46 2.30 -10.16 22.58
CA ASN A 46 2.23 -11.50 23.15
C ASN A 46 1.93 -11.38 24.66
N PRO A 47 0.77 -11.84 25.16
CA PRO A 47 0.38 -11.63 26.55
C PRO A 47 1.20 -12.45 27.54
N GLN A 48 1.76 -13.59 27.11
CA GLN A 48 2.57 -14.49 27.93
C GLN A 48 4.02 -13.99 28.05
N LYS A 49 4.63 -13.69 26.90
CA LYS A 49 6.03 -13.25 26.82
C LYS A 49 6.21 -11.75 27.07
N LYS A 50 5.12 -10.98 27.07
CA LYS A 50 5.13 -9.51 27.18
C LYS A 50 6.03 -8.86 26.11
N THR A 51 6.02 -9.42 24.90
CA THR A 51 6.81 -8.94 23.75
C THR A 51 5.89 -8.39 22.67
N LEU A 52 6.26 -7.25 22.09
CA LEU A 52 5.58 -6.67 20.92
C LEU A 52 5.70 -7.64 19.75
N ILE A 53 4.55 -8.07 19.21
CA ILE A 53 4.49 -8.98 18.05
C ILE A 53 4.30 -8.22 16.74
N GLY A 54 3.78 -6.99 16.78
CA GLY A 54 3.65 -6.15 15.59
C GLY A 54 2.70 -4.97 15.83
N MET A 55 2.38 -4.26 14.77
CA MET A 55 1.31 -3.26 14.74
C MET A 55 0.14 -3.83 13.93
N GLU A 56 -1.03 -3.96 14.54
CA GLU A 56 -2.27 -4.27 13.83
C GLU A 56 -2.88 -2.99 13.28
N MET A 57 -3.41 -3.06 12.07
CA MET A 57 -3.98 -1.91 11.36
C MET A 57 -5.35 -2.27 10.81
N LEU A 58 -6.27 -1.30 10.83
CA LEU A 58 -7.54 -1.37 10.13
C LEU A 58 -7.52 -0.38 8.97
N LEU A 59 -7.63 -0.90 7.75
CA LEU A 59 -7.53 -0.11 6.51
C LEU A 59 -8.87 -0.12 5.79
N ILE A 60 -9.22 0.99 5.13
CA ILE A 60 -10.41 1.09 4.28
C ILE A 60 -10.05 1.64 2.91
N ASP A 61 -10.55 0.99 1.85
CA ASP A 61 -10.38 1.47 0.47
C ASP A 61 -11.53 2.40 0.05
N GLU A 62 -11.45 2.96 -1.15
CA GLU A 62 -12.47 3.88 -1.68
C GLU A 62 -13.85 3.23 -1.86
N LYS A 63 -13.91 1.90 -2.00
CA LYS A 63 -15.16 1.15 -2.11
C LYS A 63 -15.81 0.87 -0.75
N GLY A 64 -15.17 1.30 0.34
CA GLY A 64 -15.62 1.03 1.70
C GLY A 64 -15.28 -0.38 2.18
N THR A 65 -14.44 -1.12 1.45
CA THR A 65 -13.96 -2.44 1.87
C THR A 65 -12.97 -2.24 3.00
N VAL A 66 -13.13 -3.01 4.08
CA VAL A 66 -12.25 -2.95 5.25
C VAL A 66 -11.39 -4.21 5.31
N ILE A 67 -10.08 -4.05 5.53
CA ILE A 67 -9.15 -5.16 5.74
C ILE A 67 -8.27 -4.91 6.96
N GLN A 68 -7.86 -6.00 7.60
CA GLN A 68 -6.84 -5.97 8.64
C GLN A 68 -5.44 -6.06 8.02
N GLY A 69 -4.61 -5.06 8.30
CA GLY A 69 -3.19 -5.05 7.98
C GLY A 69 -2.33 -5.40 9.19
N PHE A 70 -1.09 -5.81 8.94
CA PHE A 70 -0.13 -6.12 9.99
C PHE A 70 1.28 -5.70 9.61
N VAL A 71 1.95 -4.97 10.50
CA VAL A 71 3.37 -4.60 10.37
C VAL A 71 4.19 -5.40 11.39
N SER A 72 5.15 -6.18 10.89
CA SER A 72 6.08 -6.93 11.74
C SER A 72 6.98 -5.99 12.59
N PRO A 73 7.45 -6.39 13.77
CA PRO A 73 8.20 -5.51 14.69
C PRO A 73 9.41 -4.83 14.05
N ARG A 74 10.14 -5.58 13.23
CA ARG A 74 11.34 -5.10 12.50
C ARG A 74 11.07 -3.97 11.52
N ARG A 75 9.81 -3.75 11.13
CA ARG A 75 9.39 -2.74 10.16
C ARG A 75 8.59 -1.61 10.79
N ILE A 76 8.28 -1.67 12.09
CA ILE A 76 7.47 -0.64 12.76
C ILE A 76 8.15 0.72 12.65
N GLU A 77 9.44 0.81 13.00
CA GLU A 77 10.20 2.08 12.93
C GLU A 77 10.16 2.73 11.54
N LYS A 78 10.09 1.91 10.48
CA LYS A 78 10.02 2.41 9.11
C LYS A 78 8.65 3.04 8.79
N TYR A 79 7.56 2.44 9.26
CA TYR A 79 6.21 2.82 8.84
C TYR A 79 5.44 3.66 9.85
N LEU A 80 5.84 3.65 11.13
CA LEU A 80 5.18 4.41 12.18
C LEU A 80 5.05 5.93 11.88
N PRO A 81 6.05 6.60 11.27
CA PRO A 81 5.91 8.01 10.91
C PRO A 81 4.78 8.30 9.93
N ASP A 82 4.43 7.35 9.06
CA ASP A 82 3.36 7.49 8.07
C ASP A 82 1.97 7.16 8.66
N MET A 83 1.94 6.66 9.90
CA MET A 83 0.72 6.26 10.60
C MET A 83 0.21 7.32 11.59
N MET A 84 0.99 8.38 11.84
CA MET A 84 0.70 9.45 12.82
C MET A 84 0.05 10.67 12.19
#